data_AF-A0A3E2GX94-F1
#
_entry.id   AF-A0A3E2GX94-F1
#
_cell.length_a   1.000
_cell.length_b   1.000
_cell.length_c   1.000
_cell.angle_alpha   90.00
_cell.angle_beta   90.00
_cell.angle_gamma   90.00
#
_symmetry.space_group_name_H-M   'P 1'
#
loop_
_entity.id
_entity.type
_entity.pdbx_description
1 polymer ?
#
loop_
_entity_poly.entity_id
_entity_poly.type
_entity_poly.pdbx_seq_one_letter_code
_entity_poly.pdbx_strand_id
1 'polypeptide(L)'
;MDPRSPAQPEQPPDPPRRFNDLDREELMQMINDIMDARERRGQNGDEDNRDDRRDNTRREDSEAPEGRNRPLKTDDVGYFNPEAEQDDIALSSSKLIYSDVYIFTDRLQHLADLHGEAKVQEVFPTTLRGSAALWYTAELSSLERQLLATTPIVSIIRTLINRFKEQPALALKALADQRYTFAEIRAGKSIRLYVQSMFKHSKAAGMATVYNQLLAVWNGLDIAMRLHVTMPRPDTSMSDFLRELDSKMPIFKEMAYR
;
A
#
# COMPACT_ATOMS: atom_id res chain seq x y z
N MET A 1 -25.63 -42.94 55.19
CA MET A 1 -26.01 -41.52 55.02
C MET A 1 -24.86 -40.85 54.31
N ASP A 2 -25.06 -40.45 53.06
CA ASP A 2 -24.20 -39.52 52.33
C ASP A 2 -25.14 -38.62 51.49
N PRO A 3 -25.10 -37.29 51.64
CA PRO A 3 -26.03 -36.40 50.94
C PRO A 3 -25.54 -36.13 49.51
N ARG A 4 -26.39 -36.43 48.53
CA ARG A 4 -26.19 -36.03 47.12
C ARG A 4 -26.24 -34.50 47.04
N SER A 5 -25.16 -33.88 46.56
CA SER A 5 -25.14 -32.46 46.17
C SER A 5 -26.07 -32.21 44.98
N PRO A 6 -26.83 -31.11 44.95
CA PRO A 6 -27.68 -30.76 43.81
C PRO A 6 -26.83 -30.26 42.64
N ALA A 7 -27.13 -30.76 41.45
CA ALA A 7 -26.53 -30.34 40.18
C ALA A 7 -26.78 -28.84 39.94
N GLN A 8 -25.71 -28.10 39.63
CA GLN A 8 -25.79 -26.71 39.17
C GLN A 8 -26.48 -26.67 37.79
N PRO A 9 -27.33 -25.67 37.53
CA PRO A 9 -27.93 -25.48 36.20
C PRO A 9 -26.85 -25.14 35.18
N GLU A 10 -26.82 -25.89 34.08
CA GLU A 10 -25.96 -25.64 32.91
C GLU A 10 -26.18 -24.21 32.42
N GLN A 11 -25.13 -23.40 32.47
CA GLN A 11 -25.11 -22.09 31.81
C GLN A 11 -25.21 -22.31 30.30
N PRO A 12 -26.08 -21.56 29.59
CA PRO A 12 -26.14 -21.64 28.14
C PRO A 12 -24.78 -21.26 27.54
N PRO A 13 -24.37 -21.89 26.42
CA PRO A 13 -23.10 -21.59 25.79
C PRO A 13 -23.04 -20.11 25.42
N ASP A 14 -21.91 -19.47 25.74
CA ASP A 14 -21.64 -18.09 25.36
C ASP A 14 -21.89 -17.91 23.85
N PRO A 15 -22.55 -16.81 23.44
CA PRO A 15 -22.73 -16.54 22.02
C PRO A 15 -21.36 -16.47 21.34
N PRO A 16 -21.23 -16.96 20.09
CA PRO A 16 -19.98 -16.90 19.36
C PRO A 16 -19.52 -15.43 19.33
N ARG A 17 -18.31 -15.19 19.85
CA ARG A 17 -17.66 -13.89 19.73
C ARG A 17 -17.69 -13.51 18.26
N ARG A 18 -18.36 -12.40 17.93
CA ARG A 18 -18.24 -11.80 16.60
C ARG A 18 -16.75 -11.52 16.42
N PHE A 19 -16.14 -12.21 15.47
CA PHE A 19 -14.79 -11.90 15.04
C PHE A 19 -14.89 -10.54 14.34
N ASN A 20 -14.64 -9.47 15.09
CA ASN A 20 -14.27 -8.21 14.47
C ASN A 20 -12.93 -8.45 13.80
N ASP A 21 -12.86 -8.12 12.52
CA ASP A 21 -11.70 -8.40 11.68
C ASP A 21 -10.61 -7.34 11.88
N LEU A 22 -11.01 -6.14 12.33
CA LEU A 22 -10.12 -5.16 12.94
C LEU A 22 -10.01 -5.48 14.42
N ASP A 23 -8.78 -5.68 14.89
CA ASP A 23 -8.54 -5.89 16.30
C ASP A 23 -8.85 -4.62 17.12
N ARG A 24 -8.99 -4.79 18.43
CA ARG A 24 -9.36 -3.68 19.33
C ARG A 24 -8.33 -2.55 19.30
N GLU A 25 -7.05 -2.85 19.13
CA GLU A 25 -5.98 -1.84 19.13
C GLU A 25 -6.04 -1.01 17.85
N GLU A 26 -6.24 -1.66 16.71
CA GLU A 26 -6.41 -1.01 15.41
C GLU A 26 -7.64 -0.10 15.39
N LEU A 27 -8.76 -0.56 15.95
CA LEU A 27 -9.98 0.25 16.12
C LEU A 27 -9.73 1.48 16.99
N MET A 28 -9.07 1.31 18.12
CA MET A 28 -8.75 2.43 19.03
C MET A 28 -7.80 3.42 18.35
N GLN A 29 -6.83 2.93 17.59
CA GLN A 29 -5.91 3.79 16.85
C GLN A 29 -6.64 4.59 15.77
N MET A 30 -7.55 3.97 15.01
CA MET A 30 -8.38 4.69 14.04
C MET A 30 -9.25 5.77 14.70
N ILE A 31 -9.82 5.48 15.86
CA ILE A 31 -10.63 6.46 16.61
C ILE A 31 -9.76 7.65 17.03
N ASN A 32 -8.54 7.41 17.52
CA ASN A 32 -7.59 8.47 17.83
C ASN A 32 -7.22 9.28 16.58
N ASP A 33 -6.93 8.60 15.47
CA ASP A 33 -6.58 9.26 14.19
C ASP A 33 -7.73 10.18 13.70
N ILE A 34 -9.00 9.77 13.89
CA ILE A 34 -10.18 10.59 13.58
C ILE A 34 -10.27 11.82 14.49
N MET A 35 -10.02 11.66 15.79
CA MET A 35 -10.07 12.77 16.74
C MET A 35 -8.98 13.79 16.44
N ASP A 36 -7.73 13.35 16.24
CA ASP A 36 -6.60 14.20 15.87
C ASP A 36 -6.85 14.98 14.57
N ALA A 37 -7.40 14.31 13.55
CA ALA A 37 -7.71 14.95 12.27
C ALA A 37 -8.79 16.03 12.40
N ARG A 38 -9.77 15.85 13.30
CA ARG A 38 -10.81 16.84 13.58
C ARG A 38 -10.26 18.05 14.33
N GLU A 39 -9.39 17.83 15.31
CA GLU A 39 -8.75 18.92 16.06
C GLU A 39 -7.90 19.82 15.16
N ARG A 40 -7.14 19.24 14.23
CA ARG A 40 -6.36 19.99 13.23
C ARG A 40 -7.23 20.82 12.29
N ARG A 41 -8.40 20.31 11.89
CA ARG A 41 -9.37 21.10 11.10
C ARG A 41 -10.01 22.23 11.90
N GLY A 42 -10.27 22.02 13.19
CA GLY A 42 -10.83 23.04 14.07
C GLY A 42 -9.87 24.22 14.30
N GLN A 43 -8.57 23.95 14.47
CA GLN A 43 -7.57 25.00 14.71
C GLN A 43 -7.25 25.85 13.46
N ASN A 44 -7.31 25.27 12.26
CA ASN A 44 -7.12 26.02 11.01
C ASN A 44 -8.35 26.88 10.61
N GLY A 45 -9.49 26.73 11.27
CA GLY A 45 -10.73 27.45 10.96
C GLY A 45 -10.85 28.85 11.58
N ASP A 46 -9.98 29.20 12.53
CA ASP A 46 -10.10 30.43 13.33
C ASP A 46 -9.15 31.58 12.88
N GLU A 47 -8.22 31.33 11.95
CA GLU A 47 -7.30 32.37 11.45
C GLU A 47 -7.76 33.07 10.16
N ASP A 48 -8.77 32.56 9.45
CA ASP A 48 -9.18 33.07 8.12
C ASP A 48 -10.29 34.14 8.14
N ASN A 49 -10.68 34.67 9.31
CA ASN A 49 -11.82 35.60 9.43
C ASN A 49 -11.44 37.04 9.84
N ARG A 50 -10.20 37.46 9.59
CA ARG A 50 -9.75 38.85 9.82
C ARG A 50 -8.87 39.39 8.70
N ASP A 51 -9.39 39.41 7.48
CA ASP A 51 -9.19 40.51 6.54
C ASP A 51 -9.87 40.15 5.23
N ASP A 52 -10.91 40.91 4.85
CA ASP A 52 -11.14 41.34 3.47
C ASP A 52 -12.50 42.05 3.35
N ARG A 53 -12.56 43.24 3.93
CA ARG A 53 -13.31 44.34 3.34
C ARG A 53 -12.31 45.27 2.67
N ARG A 54 -11.91 44.96 1.44
CA ARG A 54 -11.57 45.97 0.42
C ARG A 54 -11.33 45.38 -0.96
N ASP A 55 -12.20 45.86 -1.84
CA ASP A 55 -11.88 46.30 -3.20
C ASP A 55 -12.03 45.30 -4.35
N ASN A 56 -12.74 45.82 -5.35
CA ASN A 56 -13.33 45.16 -6.48
C ASN A 56 -12.66 45.74 -7.72
N THR A 57 -11.67 45.05 -8.29
CA THR A 57 -11.18 45.35 -9.64
C THR A 57 -10.62 44.10 -10.32
N ARG A 58 -11.53 43.42 -11.05
CA ARG A 58 -11.46 43.03 -12.47
C ARG A 58 -10.07 42.85 -13.13
N ARG A 59 -9.94 41.70 -13.83
CA ARG A 59 -8.93 41.24 -14.84
C ARG A 59 -7.84 40.35 -14.21
N GLU A 60 -7.48 39.18 -14.72
CA GLU A 60 -7.52 38.58 -16.06
C GLU A 60 -7.47 37.05 -15.93
N ASP A 61 -7.94 36.36 -16.97
CA ASP A 61 -8.00 34.90 -17.10
C ASP A 61 -6.70 34.20 -16.67
N SER A 62 -6.78 33.46 -15.58
CA SER A 62 -5.81 32.44 -15.21
C SER A 62 -6.54 31.11 -15.24
N GLU A 63 -6.27 30.29 -16.26
CA GLU A 63 -6.65 28.88 -16.30
C GLU A 63 -6.09 28.19 -15.05
N ALA A 64 -6.92 28.10 -14.00
CA ALA A 64 -6.68 27.24 -12.88
C ALA A 64 -6.68 25.78 -13.40
N PRO A 65 -5.79 24.90 -12.92
CA PRO A 65 -5.71 23.54 -13.42
C PRO A 65 -7.04 22.81 -13.16
N GLU A 66 -7.78 22.56 -14.23
CA GLU A 66 -9.14 21.96 -14.24
C GLU A 66 -9.21 20.58 -13.56
N GLY A 67 -8.08 19.98 -13.18
CA GLY A 67 -7.98 18.65 -12.58
C GLY A 67 -8.42 18.54 -11.11
N ARG A 68 -8.44 19.62 -10.32
CA ARG A 68 -8.78 19.52 -8.88
C ARG A 68 -10.28 19.26 -8.65
N ASN A 69 -11.14 19.67 -9.59
CA ASN A 69 -12.59 19.65 -9.38
C ASN A 69 -13.33 18.49 -10.08
N ARG A 70 -12.63 17.66 -10.87
CA ARG A 70 -13.24 16.47 -11.46
C ARG A 70 -13.57 15.42 -10.37
N PRO A 71 -14.70 14.68 -10.48
CA PRO A 71 -14.91 13.50 -9.66
C PRO A 71 -13.86 12.44 -10.01
N LEU A 72 -13.19 11.91 -8.99
CA LEU A 72 -12.21 10.84 -9.12
C LEU A 72 -12.95 9.54 -9.49
N LYS A 73 -12.57 8.90 -10.60
CA LYS A 73 -13.19 7.62 -10.99
C LYS A 73 -12.34 6.45 -10.52
N THR A 74 -12.99 5.31 -10.30
CA THR A 74 -12.32 4.05 -9.95
C THR A 74 -11.22 3.69 -10.95
N ASP A 75 -11.45 3.88 -12.25
CA ASP A 75 -10.45 3.59 -13.29
C ASP A 75 -9.23 4.53 -13.23
N ASP A 76 -9.35 5.73 -12.64
CA ASP A 76 -8.23 6.65 -12.41
C ASP A 76 -7.33 6.18 -11.25
N VAL A 77 -7.92 5.42 -10.31
CA VAL A 77 -7.21 4.80 -9.18
C VAL A 77 -6.57 3.48 -9.60
N GLY A 78 -7.31 2.66 -10.35
CA GLY A 78 -7.00 1.25 -10.60
C GLY A 78 -7.65 0.32 -9.57
N TYR A 79 -7.48 -0.97 -9.77
CA TYR A 79 -8.09 -2.02 -8.95
C TYR A 79 -7.04 -2.73 -8.12
N PHE A 80 -7.39 -3.12 -6.89
CA PHE A 80 -6.54 -3.93 -6.04
C PHE A 80 -7.07 -5.35 -5.96
N ASN A 81 -6.26 -6.32 -6.41
CA ASN A 81 -6.53 -7.74 -6.28
C ASN A 81 -5.25 -8.46 -5.80
N PRO A 82 -5.15 -8.85 -4.52
CA PRO A 82 -3.94 -9.47 -3.98
C PRO A 82 -3.64 -10.85 -4.62
N GLU A 83 -4.64 -11.48 -5.23
CA GLU A 83 -4.52 -12.80 -5.87
C GLU A 83 -4.25 -12.71 -7.37
N ALA A 84 -4.21 -11.51 -7.96
CA ALA A 84 -3.92 -11.37 -9.38
C ALA A 84 -2.49 -11.83 -9.68
N GLU A 85 -2.33 -12.71 -10.67
CA GLU A 85 -1.01 -13.11 -11.12
C GLU A 85 -0.31 -11.94 -11.82
N GLN A 86 1.02 -11.93 -11.77
CA GLN A 86 1.82 -10.84 -12.34
C GLN A 86 1.67 -10.75 -13.88
N ASP A 87 1.28 -11.86 -14.52
CA ASP A 87 0.99 -11.97 -15.95
C ASP A 87 -0.49 -11.70 -16.31
N ASP A 88 -1.41 -11.61 -15.33
CA ASP A 88 -2.83 -11.29 -15.58
C ASP A 88 -3.06 -9.83 -16.00
N ILE A 89 -2.03 -8.98 -15.87
CA ILE A 89 -2.00 -7.61 -16.41
C ILE A 89 -2.23 -7.64 -17.94
N ALA A 90 -1.95 -8.77 -18.62
CA ALA A 90 -1.96 -8.86 -20.07
C ALA A 90 -3.28 -9.33 -20.71
N LEU A 91 -4.26 -9.89 -19.98
CA LEU A 91 -5.37 -10.63 -20.63
C LEU A 91 -6.79 -10.25 -20.22
N SER A 92 -7.01 -9.34 -19.27
CA SER A 92 -8.37 -8.91 -18.90
C SER A 92 -8.52 -7.40 -18.82
N SER A 93 -8.89 -6.79 -19.95
CA SER A 93 -9.37 -5.41 -20.09
C SER A 93 -8.35 -4.31 -19.77
N SER A 94 -8.55 -3.12 -20.32
CA SER A 94 -7.73 -1.89 -20.20
C SER A 94 -7.59 -1.34 -18.76
N LYS A 95 -7.72 -2.16 -17.73
CA LYS A 95 -7.86 -1.77 -16.33
C LYS A 95 -6.59 -2.11 -15.58
N LEU A 96 -6.00 -1.10 -14.92
CA LEU A 96 -4.81 -1.27 -14.12
C LEU A 96 -5.15 -2.07 -12.85
N ILE A 97 -4.51 -3.23 -12.69
CA ILE A 97 -4.68 -4.11 -11.51
C ILE A 97 -3.38 -4.15 -10.73
N TYR A 98 -3.46 -3.84 -9.45
CA TYR A 98 -2.38 -3.94 -8.49
C TYR A 98 -2.54 -5.23 -7.67
N SER A 99 -1.50 -6.06 -7.66
CA SER A 99 -1.38 -7.20 -6.74
C SER A 99 -0.47 -6.92 -5.54
N ASP A 100 0.37 -5.89 -5.64
CA ASP A 100 1.20 -5.42 -4.53
C ASP A 100 0.45 -4.35 -3.73
N VAL A 101 0.14 -4.65 -2.47
CA VAL A 101 -0.54 -3.75 -1.54
C VAL A 101 0.25 -2.45 -1.33
N TYR A 102 1.59 -2.49 -1.34
CA TYR A 102 2.41 -1.30 -1.12
C TYR A 102 2.32 -0.32 -2.28
N ILE A 103 2.33 -0.82 -3.51
CA ILE A 103 2.20 0.04 -4.70
C ILE A 103 0.79 0.64 -4.77
N PHE A 104 -0.23 -0.17 -4.45
CA PHE A 104 -1.61 0.30 -4.41
C PHE A 104 -1.81 1.39 -3.36
N THR A 105 -1.28 1.22 -2.15
CA THR A 105 -1.42 2.23 -1.09
C THR A 105 -0.60 3.49 -1.34
N ASP A 106 0.60 3.38 -1.93
CA ASP A 106 1.37 4.54 -2.39
C ASP A 106 0.56 5.35 -3.44
N ARG A 107 -0.17 4.66 -4.34
CA ARG A 107 -1.08 5.31 -5.30
C ARG A 107 -2.26 5.98 -4.62
N LEU A 108 -2.87 5.36 -3.61
CA LEU A 108 -3.96 5.96 -2.83
C LEU A 108 -3.51 7.24 -2.12
N GLN A 109 -2.34 7.22 -1.48
CA GLN A 109 -1.77 8.40 -0.83
C GLN A 109 -1.54 9.53 -1.83
N HIS A 110 -0.91 9.23 -2.97
CA HIS A 110 -0.65 10.22 -4.00
C HIS A 110 -1.94 10.87 -4.52
N LEU A 111 -2.99 10.09 -4.73
CA LEU A 111 -4.29 10.63 -5.17
C LEU A 111 -4.98 11.44 -4.08
N ALA A 112 -4.80 11.09 -2.80
CA ALA A 112 -5.31 11.86 -1.69
C ALA A 112 -4.61 13.22 -1.58
N ASP A 113 -3.30 13.27 -1.82
CA ASP A 113 -2.53 14.53 -1.86
C ASP A 113 -2.97 15.44 -3.01
N LEU A 114 -3.35 14.86 -4.16
CA LEU A 114 -3.76 15.60 -5.35
C LEU A 114 -5.23 16.06 -5.34
N HIS A 115 -6.14 15.19 -4.90
CA HIS A 115 -7.59 15.38 -5.04
C HIS A 115 -8.32 15.55 -3.70
N GLY A 116 -7.63 15.32 -2.58
CA GLY A 116 -8.20 15.31 -1.24
C GLY A 116 -8.64 13.91 -0.79
N GLU A 117 -8.43 13.61 0.49
CA GLU A 117 -8.73 12.29 1.09
C GLU A 117 -10.17 11.84 0.88
N ALA A 118 -11.13 12.76 1.03
CA ALA A 118 -12.56 12.43 0.93
C ALA A 118 -12.96 11.80 -0.42
N LYS A 119 -12.37 12.30 -1.52
CA LYS A 119 -12.64 11.76 -2.86
C LYS A 119 -12.07 10.35 -3.03
N VAL A 120 -10.91 10.09 -2.45
CA VAL A 120 -10.27 8.76 -2.48
C VAL A 120 -11.05 7.77 -1.62
N GLN A 121 -11.49 8.19 -0.43
CA GLN A 121 -12.31 7.37 0.48
C GLN A 121 -13.64 6.96 -0.14
N GLU A 122 -14.30 7.86 -0.88
CA GLU A 122 -15.55 7.57 -1.58
C GLU A 122 -15.39 6.45 -2.61
N VAL A 123 -14.32 6.50 -3.40
CA VAL A 123 -14.09 5.54 -4.48
C VAL A 123 -13.41 4.26 -4.01
N PHE A 124 -12.68 4.28 -2.90
CA PHE A 124 -11.87 3.18 -2.37
C PHE A 124 -12.61 1.83 -2.31
N PRO A 125 -13.85 1.71 -1.79
CA PRO A 125 -14.54 0.42 -1.75
C PRO A 125 -14.73 -0.21 -3.15
N THR A 126 -14.85 0.63 -4.17
CA THR A 126 -15.08 0.20 -5.57
C THR A 126 -13.81 -0.28 -6.27
N THR A 127 -12.62 0.00 -5.71
CA THR A 127 -11.33 -0.43 -6.29
C THR A 127 -10.96 -1.85 -5.86
N LEU A 128 -11.57 -2.39 -4.81
CA LEU A 128 -11.23 -3.70 -4.25
C LEU A 128 -11.78 -4.85 -5.11
N ARG A 129 -11.00 -5.90 -5.31
CA ARG A 129 -11.35 -7.10 -6.09
C ARG A 129 -10.86 -8.37 -5.36
N GLY A 130 -11.36 -9.52 -5.78
CA GLY A 130 -10.99 -10.82 -5.20
C GLY A 130 -11.22 -10.89 -3.70
N SER A 131 -10.30 -11.53 -2.98
CA SER A 131 -10.28 -11.58 -1.51
C SER A 131 -10.31 -10.21 -0.84
N ALA A 132 -9.78 -9.14 -1.45
CA ALA A 132 -9.88 -7.80 -0.87
C ALA A 132 -11.31 -7.24 -0.87
N ALA A 133 -12.10 -7.55 -1.90
CA ALA A 133 -13.52 -7.19 -1.93
C ALA A 133 -14.33 -8.02 -0.93
N LEU A 134 -14.03 -9.32 -0.80
CA LEU A 134 -14.67 -10.19 0.18
C LEU A 134 -14.41 -9.72 1.60
N TRP A 135 -13.15 -9.39 1.92
CA TRP A 135 -12.78 -8.80 3.20
C TRP A 135 -13.64 -7.57 3.55
N TYR A 136 -13.70 -6.60 2.65
CA TYR A 136 -14.45 -5.36 2.90
C TYR A 136 -15.97 -5.58 3.05
N THR A 137 -16.55 -6.47 2.25
CA THR A 137 -18.01 -6.65 2.15
C THR A 137 -18.58 -7.67 3.12
N ALA A 138 -17.85 -8.76 3.37
CA ALA A 138 -18.32 -9.91 4.13
C ALA A 138 -17.66 -10.04 5.51
N GLU A 139 -16.39 -9.66 5.65
CA GLU A 139 -15.64 -9.85 6.91
C GLU A 139 -15.74 -8.63 7.83
N LEU A 140 -15.64 -7.41 7.25
CA LEU A 140 -15.88 -6.20 8.04
C LEU A 140 -17.35 -6.11 8.48
N SER A 141 -17.56 -5.70 9.71
CA SER A 141 -18.85 -5.26 10.22
C SER A 141 -19.26 -3.91 9.64
N SER A 142 -20.54 -3.56 9.77
CA SER A 142 -21.03 -2.25 9.33
C SER A 142 -20.36 -1.10 10.07
N LEU A 143 -19.99 -1.29 11.34
CA LEU A 143 -19.28 -0.30 12.13
C LEU A 143 -17.85 -0.11 11.61
N GLU A 144 -17.13 -1.19 11.35
CA GLU A 144 -15.75 -1.14 10.81
C GLU A 144 -15.70 -0.48 9.44
N ARG A 145 -16.65 -0.81 8.55
CA ARG A 145 -16.79 -0.12 7.26
C ARG A 145 -17.04 1.39 7.42
N GLN A 146 -17.94 1.77 8.33
CA GLN A 146 -18.22 3.18 8.58
C GLN A 146 -17.01 3.89 9.17
N LEU A 147 -16.23 3.22 10.03
CA LEU A 147 -14.99 3.74 10.58
C LEU A 147 -13.94 3.95 9.48
N LEU A 148 -13.72 2.95 8.62
CA LEU A 148 -12.81 3.07 7.47
C LEU A 148 -13.24 4.17 6.50
N ALA A 149 -14.54 4.41 6.31
CA ALA A 149 -15.02 5.48 5.43
C ALA A 149 -14.81 6.89 5.99
N THR A 150 -14.50 7.02 7.29
CA THR A 150 -14.38 8.33 7.98
C THR A 150 -13.01 8.59 8.59
N THR A 151 -12.14 7.58 8.62
CA THR A 151 -10.76 7.67 9.13
C THR A 151 -9.81 8.26 8.09
N PRO A 152 -8.74 8.97 8.48
CA PRO A 152 -7.76 9.50 7.53
C PRO A 152 -7.20 8.45 6.57
N ILE A 153 -6.79 8.87 5.36
CA ILE A 153 -6.31 7.93 4.33
C ILE A 153 -5.13 7.07 4.82
N VAL A 154 -4.26 7.63 5.68
CA VAL A 154 -3.13 6.92 6.28
C VAL A 154 -3.57 5.70 7.10
N SER A 155 -4.72 5.79 7.77
CA SER A 155 -5.25 4.69 8.58
C SER A 155 -5.80 3.59 7.68
N ILE A 156 -6.44 3.93 6.56
CA ILE A 156 -6.85 2.96 5.52
C ILE A 156 -5.62 2.24 4.95
N ILE A 157 -4.57 2.98 4.62
CA ILE A 157 -3.31 2.45 4.10
C ILE A 157 -2.71 1.44 5.08
N ARG A 158 -2.64 1.80 6.37
CA ARG A 158 -2.10 0.93 7.41
C ARG A 158 -2.90 -0.38 7.52
N THR A 159 -4.22 -0.31 7.51
CA THR A 159 -5.10 -1.48 7.58
C THR A 159 -4.95 -2.39 6.39
N LEU A 160 -4.91 -1.84 5.17
CA LEU A 160 -4.67 -2.62 3.96
C LEU A 160 -3.33 -3.34 4.01
N ILE A 161 -2.25 -2.63 4.37
CA ILE A 161 -0.92 -3.22 4.48
C ILE A 161 -0.93 -4.32 5.54
N ASN A 162 -1.51 -4.09 6.72
CA ASN A 162 -1.54 -5.10 7.78
C ASN A 162 -2.29 -6.36 7.37
N ARG A 163 -3.40 -6.22 6.63
CA ARG A 163 -4.22 -7.33 6.18
C ARG A 163 -3.61 -8.12 5.01
N PHE A 164 -3.08 -7.41 4.01
CA PHE A 164 -2.68 -8.01 2.72
C PHE A 164 -1.18 -8.07 2.48
N LYS A 165 -0.33 -7.58 3.41
CA LYS A 165 1.11 -7.83 3.31
C LYS A 165 1.37 -9.33 3.41
N GLU A 166 2.39 -9.76 2.66
CA GLU A 166 2.89 -11.12 2.76
C GLU A 166 3.36 -11.41 4.20
N GLN A 167 3.17 -12.65 4.65
CA GLN A 167 3.63 -13.07 5.96
C GLN A 167 5.15 -12.87 6.07
N PRO A 168 5.68 -12.23 7.14
CA PRO A 168 7.10 -11.87 7.23
C PRO A 168 8.06 -13.05 7.05
N ALA A 169 7.69 -14.25 7.54
CA ALA A 169 8.50 -15.46 7.39
C ALA A 169 8.61 -15.92 5.93
N LEU A 170 7.51 -15.84 5.17
CA LEU A 170 7.50 -16.18 3.75
C LEU A 170 8.24 -15.11 2.94
N ALA A 171 8.04 -13.84 3.28
CA ALA A 171 8.74 -12.72 2.65
C ALA A 171 10.27 -12.81 2.84
N LEU A 172 10.72 -13.13 4.06
CA LEU A 172 12.14 -13.31 4.34
C LEU A 172 12.73 -14.49 3.56
N LYS A 173 11.99 -15.58 3.43
CA LYS A 173 12.39 -16.71 2.59
C LYS A 173 12.48 -16.31 1.11
N ALA A 174 11.46 -15.63 0.59
CA ALA A 174 11.46 -15.15 -0.80
C ALA A 174 12.66 -14.22 -1.09
N LEU A 175 12.97 -13.28 -0.19
CA LEU A 175 14.18 -12.45 -0.29
C LEU A 175 15.46 -13.28 -0.31
N ALA A 176 15.55 -14.29 0.54
CA ALA A 176 16.74 -15.13 0.65
C ALA A 176 16.94 -16.01 -0.60
N ASP A 177 15.87 -16.47 -1.23
CA ASP A 177 15.90 -17.36 -2.38
C ASP A 177 16.07 -16.62 -3.71
N GLN A 178 15.54 -15.40 -3.81
CA GLN A 178 15.50 -14.67 -5.07
C GLN A 178 16.87 -14.12 -5.47
N ARG A 179 17.31 -14.46 -6.68
CA ARG A 179 18.56 -13.98 -7.28
C ARG A 179 18.31 -13.48 -8.69
N TYR A 180 19.07 -12.47 -9.10
CA TYR A 180 19.10 -12.00 -10.48
C TYR A 180 20.46 -12.31 -11.08
N THR A 181 20.48 -13.36 -11.92
CA THR A 181 21.69 -13.90 -12.52
C THR A 181 21.67 -13.77 -14.03
N PHE A 182 22.78 -14.09 -14.70
CA PHE A 182 22.81 -14.13 -16.15
C PHE A 182 21.83 -15.15 -16.75
N ALA A 183 21.46 -16.19 -16.01
CA ALA A 183 20.39 -17.11 -16.43
C ALA A 183 19.05 -16.40 -16.55
N GLU A 184 18.75 -15.46 -15.63
CA GLU A 184 17.52 -14.68 -15.66
C GLU A 184 17.49 -13.66 -16.79
N ILE A 185 18.65 -13.08 -17.11
CA ILE A 185 18.80 -12.23 -18.31
C ILE A 185 18.53 -13.05 -19.58
N ARG A 186 19.10 -14.26 -19.69
CA ARG A 186 18.86 -15.15 -20.83
C ARG A 186 17.40 -15.59 -20.95
N ALA A 187 16.73 -15.77 -19.81
CA ALA A 187 15.30 -16.05 -19.74
C ALA A 187 14.42 -14.81 -20.04
N GLY A 188 15.02 -13.65 -20.33
CA GLY A 188 14.30 -12.42 -20.66
C GLY A 188 13.64 -11.74 -19.46
N LYS A 189 13.97 -12.12 -18.21
CA LYS A 189 13.36 -11.51 -17.02
C LYS A 189 13.82 -10.06 -16.86
N SER A 190 12.86 -9.18 -16.57
CA SER A 190 13.11 -7.76 -16.33
C SER A 190 13.80 -7.52 -14.99
N ILE A 191 14.92 -6.79 -15.01
CA ILE A 191 15.60 -6.37 -13.78
C ILE A 191 14.71 -5.44 -12.92
N ARG A 192 13.82 -4.67 -13.56
CA ARG A 192 12.88 -3.78 -12.86
C ARG A 192 11.83 -4.58 -12.10
N LEU A 193 11.30 -5.65 -12.70
CA LEU A 193 10.36 -6.56 -12.01
C LEU A 193 11.05 -7.31 -10.87
N TYR A 194 12.30 -7.72 -11.06
CA TYR A 194 13.13 -8.28 -9.99
C TYR A 194 13.27 -7.29 -8.82
N VAL A 195 13.67 -6.04 -9.08
CA VAL A 195 13.82 -5.00 -8.05
C VAL A 195 12.49 -4.76 -7.33
N GLN A 196 11.38 -4.64 -8.05
CA GLN A 196 10.05 -4.43 -7.45
C GLN A 196 9.66 -5.58 -6.53
N SER A 197 9.86 -6.83 -6.95
CA SER A 197 9.58 -8.01 -6.12
C SER A 197 10.47 -8.04 -4.87
N MET A 198 11.77 -7.73 -4.97
CA MET A 198 12.64 -7.59 -3.81
C MET A 198 12.16 -6.48 -2.85
N PHE A 199 11.65 -5.36 -3.36
CA PHE A 199 11.07 -4.29 -2.54
C PHE A 199 9.80 -4.73 -1.82
N LYS A 200 8.90 -5.44 -2.51
CA LYS A 200 7.70 -6.02 -1.92
C LYS A 200 8.04 -6.93 -0.74
N HIS A 201 8.93 -7.90 -0.96
CA HIS A 201 9.29 -8.87 0.07
C HIS A 201 10.07 -8.21 1.22
N SER A 202 10.95 -7.25 0.96
CA SER A 202 11.70 -6.54 2.00
C SER A 202 10.79 -5.68 2.90
N LYS A 203 9.82 -4.95 2.32
CA LYS A 203 8.80 -4.24 3.11
C LYS A 203 7.98 -5.22 3.97
N ALA A 204 7.54 -6.33 3.41
CA ALA A 204 6.78 -7.36 4.15
C ALA A 204 7.60 -8.05 5.26
N ALA A 205 8.91 -8.20 5.07
CA ALA A 205 9.84 -8.70 6.09
C ALA A 205 10.20 -7.66 7.17
N GLY A 206 9.62 -6.44 7.11
CA GLY A 206 9.86 -5.39 8.11
C GLY A 206 11.11 -4.55 7.87
N MET A 207 11.72 -4.60 6.68
CA MET A 207 12.81 -3.70 6.33
C MET A 207 12.28 -2.29 6.08
N ALA A 208 12.38 -1.43 7.09
CA ALA A 208 11.76 -0.10 7.07
C ALA A 208 12.46 0.92 6.15
N THR A 209 13.77 0.79 5.92
CA THR A 209 14.55 1.80 5.20
C THR A 209 14.77 1.42 3.74
N VAL A 210 14.68 2.41 2.85
CA VAL A 210 15.01 2.24 1.42
C VAL A 210 16.43 1.71 1.25
N TYR A 211 17.38 2.14 2.09
CA TYR A 211 18.75 1.61 2.09
C TYR A 211 18.80 0.09 2.29
N ASN A 212 18.11 -0.45 3.30
CA ASN A 212 18.11 -1.89 3.55
C ASN A 212 17.43 -2.67 2.42
N GLN A 213 16.38 -2.10 1.82
CA GLN A 213 15.69 -2.68 0.66
C GLN A 213 16.61 -2.71 -0.57
N LEU A 214 17.32 -1.61 -0.87
CA LEU A 214 18.31 -1.54 -1.94
C LEU A 214 19.49 -2.48 -1.71
N LEU A 215 19.96 -2.59 -0.47
CA LEU A 215 21.04 -3.50 -0.11
C LEU A 215 20.63 -4.96 -0.34
N ALA A 216 19.37 -5.31 -0.04
CA ALA A 216 18.83 -6.64 -0.36
C ALA A 216 18.83 -6.90 -1.87
N VAL A 217 18.41 -5.93 -2.68
CA VAL A 217 18.47 -6.03 -4.16
C VAL A 217 19.90 -6.24 -4.63
N TRP A 218 20.84 -5.39 -4.19
CA TRP A 218 22.25 -5.51 -4.58
C TRP A 218 22.84 -6.87 -4.17
N ASN A 219 22.50 -7.37 -2.98
CA ASN A 219 22.92 -8.68 -2.49
C ASN A 219 22.29 -9.86 -3.24
N GLY A 220 21.20 -9.65 -3.99
CA GLY A 220 20.61 -10.69 -4.82
C GLY A 220 21.13 -10.70 -6.26
N LEU A 221 21.90 -9.69 -6.69
CA LEU A 221 22.57 -9.68 -7.99
C LEU A 221 23.69 -10.73 -8.04
N ASP A 222 23.97 -11.24 -9.23
CA ASP A 222 25.17 -12.05 -9.49
C ASP A 222 26.45 -11.30 -9.09
N ILE A 223 27.47 -12.03 -8.59
CA ILE A 223 28.74 -11.44 -8.15
C ILE A 223 29.38 -10.63 -9.28
N ALA A 224 29.35 -11.13 -10.51
CA ALA A 224 29.92 -10.42 -11.65
C ALA A 224 29.17 -9.12 -11.97
N MET A 225 27.85 -9.07 -11.74
CA MET A 225 27.07 -7.84 -11.90
C MET A 225 27.38 -6.81 -10.82
N ARG A 226 27.60 -7.26 -9.57
CA ARG A 226 27.97 -6.39 -8.45
C ARG A 226 29.30 -5.66 -8.66
N LEU A 227 30.20 -6.19 -9.49
CA LEU A 227 31.44 -5.49 -9.86
C LEU A 227 31.18 -4.23 -10.70
N HIS A 228 30.04 -4.16 -11.38
CA HIS A 228 29.67 -3.04 -12.25
C HIS A 228 28.63 -2.10 -11.63
N VAL A 229 27.98 -2.51 -10.54
CA VAL A 229 26.92 -1.75 -9.85
C VAL A 229 27.42 -1.38 -8.47
N THR A 230 27.45 -0.09 -8.21
CA THR A 230 27.90 0.47 -6.94
C THR A 230 27.01 -0.06 -5.82
N MET A 231 27.63 -0.47 -4.71
CA MET A 231 26.89 -0.81 -3.51
C MET A 231 26.08 0.42 -3.07
N PRO A 232 24.77 0.26 -2.79
CA PRO A 232 23.95 1.38 -2.35
C PRO A 232 24.47 1.92 -1.03
N ARG A 233 24.31 3.22 -0.83
CA ARG A 233 24.63 3.96 0.39
C ARG A 233 23.35 4.47 1.04
N PRO A 234 23.38 4.92 2.32
CA PRO A 234 22.19 5.45 2.99
C PRO A 234 21.50 6.62 2.26
N ASP A 235 22.26 7.39 1.46
CA ASP A 235 21.78 8.51 0.65
C ASP A 235 21.31 8.10 -0.76
N THR A 236 21.47 6.83 -1.14
CA THR A 236 21.09 6.34 -2.46
C THR A 236 19.58 6.20 -2.57
N SER A 237 18.99 6.94 -3.51
CA SER A 237 17.56 6.82 -3.81
C SER A 237 17.26 5.61 -4.70
N MET A 238 16.03 5.11 -4.63
CA MET A 238 15.55 4.06 -5.53
C MET A 238 15.70 4.46 -7.01
N SER A 239 15.39 5.71 -7.34
CA SER A 239 15.48 6.24 -8.70
C SER A 239 16.92 6.25 -9.22
N ASP A 240 17.88 6.62 -8.39
CA ASP A 240 19.30 6.65 -8.78
C ASP A 240 19.84 5.24 -8.97
N PHE A 241 19.49 4.31 -8.08
CA PHE A 241 19.91 2.92 -8.19
C PHE A 241 19.33 2.24 -9.43
N LEU A 242 18.03 2.45 -9.73
CA LEU A 242 17.42 1.92 -10.95
C LEU A 242 18.04 2.51 -12.22
N ARG A 243 18.37 3.81 -12.22
CA ARG A 243 19.06 4.46 -13.35
C ARG A 243 20.44 3.84 -13.57
N GLU A 244 21.17 3.57 -12.49
CA GLU A 244 22.46 2.88 -12.58
C GLU A 244 22.29 1.48 -13.17
N LEU A 245 21.36 0.68 -12.65
CA LEU A 245 21.08 -0.67 -13.17
C LEU A 245 20.76 -0.67 -14.66
N ASP A 246 19.85 0.21 -15.10
CA ASP A 246 19.50 0.35 -16.51
C ASP A 246 20.71 0.71 -17.37
N SER A 247 21.58 1.60 -16.88
CA SER A 247 22.80 1.98 -17.61
C SER A 247 23.78 0.81 -17.81
N LYS A 248 23.76 -0.20 -16.92
CA LYS A 248 24.62 -1.39 -16.97
C LYS A 248 24.00 -2.57 -17.71
N MET A 249 22.70 -2.55 -17.99
CA MET A 249 22.00 -3.64 -18.68
C MET A 249 22.62 -4.05 -20.03
N PRO A 250 23.13 -3.14 -20.89
CA PRO A 250 23.82 -3.55 -22.12
C PRO A 250 25.03 -4.45 -21.86
N ILE A 251 25.84 -4.09 -20.86
CA ILE A 251 27.02 -4.87 -20.45
C ILE A 251 26.59 -6.24 -19.92
N PHE A 252 25.55 -6.27 -19.09
CA PHE A 252 25.06 -7.54 -18.53
C PHE A 252 24.48 -8.47 -19.58
N LYS A 253 23.81 -7.92 -20.61
CA LYS A 253 23.36 -8.71 -21.76
C LYS A 253 24.55 -9.28 -22.52
N GLU A 254 25.58 -8.50 -22.82
CA GLU A 254 26.78 -9.05 -23.46
C GLU A 254 27.42 -10.17 -22.64
N MET A 255 27.60 -9.98 -21.33
CA MET A 255 28.16 -11.00 -20.45
C MET A 255 27.29 -12.26 -20.34
N ALA A 256 25.96 -12.13 -20.49
CA ALA A 256 25.05 -13.27 -20.41
C ALA A 256 25.11 -14.20 -21.63
N TYR A 257 25.53 -13.69 -22.80
CA TYR A 257 25.56 -14.41 -24.08
C TYR A 257 26.97 -14.65 -24.64
N ARG A 258 28.02 -14.31 -23.87
CA ARG A 258 29.39 -14.76 -24.10
C ARG A 258 29.58 -16.16 -23.53
#